data_AF-N1U8U1-F1
#
_entry.id   AF-N1U8U1-F1
#
_cell.length_a   1.000
_cell.length_b   1.000
_cell.length_c   1.000
_cell.angle_alpha   90.00
_cell.angle_beta   90.00
_cell.angle_gamma   90.00
#
_symmetry.space_group_name_H-M   'P 1'
#
loop_
_entity.id
_entity.type
_entity.pdbx_description
1 polymer ?
#
loop_
_entity_poly.entity_id
_entity_poly.type
_entity_poly.pdbx_seq_one_letter_code
_entity_poly.pdbx_strand_id
1 'polypeptide(L)' 'MIRGEIWWVDLGIPFGSEPGFKRPVLIIQDDSFNQSNINTIVSIAITSNLNLSEAPGNVLISKKDSNLSK' A
#
# COMPACT_ATOMS: atom_id res chain seq x y z
N MET A 1 -2.16 10.61 8.39
CA MET A 1 -1.73 9.25 8.00
C MET A 1 -0.43 8.98 8.73
N ILE A 2 -0.30 7.82 9.37
CA ILE A 2 0.88 7.42 10.14
C ILE A 2 1.55 6.25 9.41
N ARG A 3 2.88 6.19 9.45
CA ARG A 3 3.67 5.12 8.86
C ARG A 3 3.23 3.77 9.44
N GLY A 4 2.95 2.80 8.56
CA GLY A 4 2.43 1.49 8.93
C GLY A 4 0.91 1.36 8.88
N GLU A 5 0.16 2.47 8.72
CA GLU A 5 -1.28 2.39 8.46
C GLU A 5 -1.58 1.80 7.07
N ILE A 6 -2.69 1.06 6.97
CA ILE A 6 -3.24 0.59 5.70
C ILE A 6 -4.45 1.45 5.34
N TRP A 7 -4.45 2.01 4.13
CA TRP A 7 -5.53 2.86 3.61
C TRP A 7 -6.06 2.31 2.29
N TRP A 8 -7.38 2.45 2.06
CA TRP A 8 -7.97 2.21 0.75
C TRP A 8 -7.82 3.46 -0.12
N VAL A 9 -7.15 3.32 -1.26
CA VAL A 9 -6.89 4.43 -2.18
C VAL A 9 -7.37 4.05 -3.58
N ASP A 10 -7.93 5.02 -4.30
CA ASP A 10 -8.20 4.90 -5.73
C ASP A 10 -6.96 5.37 -6.51
N LEU A 11 -6.29 4.43 -7.18
CA LEU A 11 -5.11 4.70 -8.01
C LEU A 11 -5.46 4.96 -9.47
N GLY A 12 -6.76 5.03 -9.82
CA GLY A 12 -7.22 5.29 -11.18
C GLY A 12 -7.01 4.11 -12.13
N ILE A 13 -7.12 4.38 -13.43
CA ILE A 13 -6.89 3.35 -14.46
C ILE A 13 -5.37 3.25 -14.70
N PRO A 14 -4.76 2.07 -14.52
CA PRO A 14 -3.32 1.92 -14.67
C PRO A 14 -2.89 2.04 -16.14
N PHE A 15 -1.67 2.55 -16.34
CA PHE A 15 -0.97 2.45 -17.62
C PHE A 15 0.09 1.34 -17.53
N GLY A 16 -0.02 0.32 -18.39
CA GLY A 16 0.91 -0.82 -18.38
C GLY A 16 0.85 -1.63 -17.09
N SER A 17 1.98 -1.76 -16.38
CA SER A 17 2.13 -2.56 -15.16
C SER A 17 2.13 -1.74 -13.86
N GLU A 18 1.76 -0.46 -13.93
CA GLU A 18 1.64 0.38 -12.75
C GLU A 18 0.51 -0.08 -11.82
N PRO A 19 0.60 0.19 -10.51
CA PRO A 19 -0.52 0.01 -9.60
C PRO A 19 -1.74 0.80 -10.05
N GLY A 20 -2.92 0.17 -10.01
CA GLY A 20 -4.17 0.80 -10.41
C GLY A 20 -5.39 0.27 -9.67
N PHE A 21 -6.53 0.91 -9.94
CA PHE A 21 -7.83 0.70 -9.32
C PHE A 21 -7.85 1.00 -7.82
N LYS A 22 -9.03 0.87 -7.22
CA LYS A 22 -9.20 0.95 -5.77
C LYS A 22 -8.56 -0.25 -5.08
N ARG A 23 -7.54 -0.03 -4.26
CA ARG A 23 -6.83 -1.08 -3.52
C ARG A 23 -6.26 -0.58 -2.18
N PRO A 24 -5.97 -1.50 -1.24
CA PRO A 24 -5.23 -1.14 -0.04
C PRO A 24 -3.79 -0.74 -0.38
N VAL A 25 -3.27 0.25 0.34
CA VAL A 25 -1.86 0.69 0.30
C VAL A 25 -1.31 0.78 1.72
N LEU A 26 -0.03 0.50 1.90
CA LEU A 26 0.70 0.69 3.16
C LEU A 26 1.41 2.05 3.14
N ILE A 27 1.20 2.88 4.16
CA ILE A 27 1.94 4.14 4.30
C ILE A 27 3.38 3.83 4.73
N ILE A 28 4.35 4.23 3.91
CA ILE A 28 5.78 4.01 4.20
C ILE A 28 6.56 5.31 4.46
N GLN A 29 5.98 6.45 4.10
CA GLN A 29 6.55 7.76 4.35
C GLN A 29 6.72 8.02 5.85
N ASP A 30 7.82 8.68 6.22
CA ASP A 30 8.11 9.06 7.60
C ASP A 30 7.08 10.05 8.16
N ASP A 31 6.77 9.90 9.45
CA ASP A 31 5.70 10.66 10.11
C ASP A 31 5.99 12.15 10.20
N SER A 32 7.26 12.57 10.23
CA SER A 32 7.61 13.99 10.19
C SER A 32 7.13 14.65 8.89
N PHE A 33 7.18 13.94 7.76
CA PHE A 33 6.64 14.41 6.48
C PHE A 33 5.12 14.28 6.44
N ASN A 34 4.56 13.19 6.97
CA ASN A 34 3.10 12.99 7.01
C ASN A 34 2.36 14.06 7.83
N GLN A 35 3.03 14.64 8.84
CA GLN A 35 2.52 15.72 9.69
C GLN A 35 2.87 17.12 9.18
N SER A 36 3.68 17.22 8.12
CA SER A 36 4.06 18.49 7.51
C SER A 36 2.96 19.03 6.57
N ASN A 37 3.19 20.20 5.97
CA ASN A 37 2.26 20.81 5.00
C ASN A 37 2.33 20.21 3.58
N ILE A 38 3.09 19.12 3.38
CA ILE A 38 3.14 18.46 2.06
C ILE A 38 1.83 17.73 1.77
N ASN A 39 1.28 17.92 0.58
CA ASN A 39 0.02 17.30 0.16
C ASN A 39 0.20 15.91 -0.49
N THR A 40 1.30 15.23 -0.19
CA THR A 40 1.65 13.92 -0.79
C THR A 40 2.09 12.93 0.27
N ILE A 41 1.81 11.65 0.02
CA ILE A 41 2.21 10.54 0.88
C ILE A 41 2.84 9.45 0.01
N VAL A 42 4.03 8.97 0.38
CA VAL A 42 4.62 7.77 -0.23
C VAL A 42 4.00 6.51 0.38
N SER A 43 3.49 5.63 -0.47
CA SER A 43 2.85 4.36 -0.08
C SER A 43 3.24 3.22 -1.01
N ILE A 44 3.02 1.98 -0.57
CA ILE A 44 3.20 0.76 -1.37
C ILE A 44 1.84 0.09 -1.60
N ALA A 45 1.56 -0.31 -2.84
CA ALA A 45 0.33 -1.03 -3.17
C ALA A 45 0.31 -2.45 -2.59
N ILE A 46 -0.79 -2.83 -1.95
CA ILE A 46 -1.04 -4.19 -1.46
C ILE A 46 -1.88 -4.94 -2.49
N THR A 47 -1.66 -6.24 -2.61
CA THR A 47 -2.42 -7.14 -3.48
C THR A 47 -2.73 -8.45 -2.76
N SER A 48 -3.88 -9.04 -3.08
CA SER A 48 -4.23 -10.41 -2.65
C SER A 48 -3.73 -11.49 -3.62
N ASN A 49 -2.98 -11.11 -4.66
CA ASN A 49 -2.33 -12.05 -5.57
C ASN A 49 -1.11 -12.67 -4.89
N LEU A 50 -1.31 -13.80 -4.22
CA LEU A 50 -0.26 -14.52 -3.50
C LEU A 50 0.81 -15.14 -4.41
N ASN A 51 0.62 -15.22 -5.72
CA ASN A 51 1.66 -15.68 -6.64
C ASN A 51 2.91 -14.76 -6.63
N LEU A 52 2.76 -13.53 -6.12
CA LEU A 52 3.84 -12.58 -5.98
C LEU A 52 4.53 -12.65 -4.61
N SER A 53 4.09 -13.49 -3.66
CA SER A 53 4.64 -13.48 -2.28
C SER A 53 6.13 -13.77 -2.22
N GLU A 54 6.60 -14.68 -3.08
CA GLU A 54 7.99 -15.12 -3.15
C GLU A 54 8.88 -14.25 -4.04
N ALA A 55 8.30 -13.22 -4.69
CA ALA A 55 9.09 -12.32 -5.51
C ALA A 55 10.06 -11.51 -4.62
N PRO A 56 11.32 -11.31 -5.05
CA PRO A 56 12.31 -10.58 -4.24
C PRO A 56 11.80 -9.20 -3.83
N GLY A 57 11.88 -8.90 -2.53
CA GLY A 57 11.45 -7.62 -1.94
C GLY A 57 9.98 -7.57 -1.54
N ASN A 58 9.15 -8.54 -1.93
CA ASN A 58 7.79 -8.63 -1.43
C ASN A 58 7.74 -9.17 0.00
N VAL A 59 6.73 -8.74 0.73
CA VAL A 59 6.47 -9.16 2.11
C VAL A 59 5.07 -9.74 2.17
N LEU A 60 4.97 -11.00 2.59
CA LEU A 60 3.68 -11.62 2.87
C LEU A 60 3.09 -10.99 4.13
N ILE A 61 1.86 -10.48 4.04
CA ILE A 61 1.11 -9.95 5.17
C ILE A 61 -0.05 -10.90 5.45
N SER A 62 -0.16 -11.38 6.69
CA SER A 62 -1.27 -12.26 7.04
C SER A 62 -2.59 -11.48 7.11
N LYS A 63 -3.71 -12.18 6.93
CA LYS A 63 -5.05 -11.62 7.14
C LYS A 63 -5.22 -11.01 8.53
N LYS A 64 -4.62 -11.66 9.55
CA LYS A 64 -4.70 -11.22 10.95
C LYS A 64 -3.94 -9.91 11.16
N ASP A 65 -2.76 -9.76 10.57
CA ASP A 65 -1.91 -8.58 10.79
C ASP A 65 -2.43 -7.37 9.99
N SER A 66 -3.05 -7.61 8.83
CA SER A 66 -3.58 -6.55 7.97
C SER A 66 -5.01 -6.12 8.28
N ASN A 67 -5.79 -6.94 8.99
CA ASN A 67 -7.25 -6.80 9.11
C ASN A 67 -7.99 -6.71 7.77
N LEU A 68 -7.40 -7.18 6.67
CA LEU A 68 -8.03 -7.25 5.36
C LEU A 68 -8.88 -8.53 5.22
N SER A 69 -9.67 -8.61 4.16
CA SER A 69 -10.62 -9.71 3.97
C SER A 69 -9.98 -11.02 3.51
N LYS A 70 -8.80 -10.95 2.90
CA LYS A 70 -8.02 -12.07 2.34
C LYS A 70 -6.58 -11.97 2.84
#